data_AF-A0A1H3YMS7-F1
#
_entry.id   AF-A0A1H3YMS7-F1
#
_cell.length_a   1.000
_cell.length_b   1.000
_cell.length_c   1.000
_cell.angle_alpha   90.00
_cell.angle_beta   90.00
_cell.angle_gamma   90.00
#
_symmetry.space_group_name_H-M   'P 1'
#
loop_
_entity.id
_entity.type
_entity.pdbx_description
1 polymer ?
#
loop_
_entity_poly.entity_id
_entity_poly.type
_entity_poly.pdbx_seq_one_letter_code
_entity_poly.pdbx_strand_id
1 'polypeptide(L)'
;MSKNLKIFTYTGLGFIAIAASSLYLNFNPTQFSFFPQCPFHYFTGLHCPGCGTQRAIHDVLNGNIISGLQHNILIVLAILVLTYNGFIMLRKHYYPQKTKNLLYHKATPMILFFTIIFYWIGRNIPFEPFTFLAP
;
A
#
# COMPACT_ATOMS: atom_id res chain seq x y z
N MET A 1 13.39 2.10 24.14
CA MET A 1 13.64 3.19 23.17
C MET A 1 13.49 4.54 23.89
N SER A 2 14.52 5.39 23.89
CA SER A 2 14.48 6.68 24.59
C SER A 2 13.44 7.62 23.96
N LYS A 3 12.89 8.55 24.75
CA LYS A 3 11.88 9.53 24.29
C LYS A 3 12.40 10.34 23.09
N ASN A 4 13.67 10.74 23.14
CA ASN A 4 14.32 11.49 22.07
C ASN A 4 14.47 10.67 20.79
N LEU A 5 14.78 9.37 20.92
CA LEU A 5 14.87 8.46 19.78
C LEU A 5 13.52 8.30 19.07
N LYS A 6 12.41 8.17 19.82
CA LYS A 6 11.04 8.12 19.26
C LYS A 6 10.67 9.37 18.47
N ILE A 7 10.96 10.54 19.02
CA ILE A 7 10.66 11.83 18.36
C ILE A 7 11.41 11.90 17.04
N PHE A 8 12.72 11.62 17.05
CA PHE A 8 13.54 11.61 15.84
C PHE A 8 13.04 10.60 14.78
N THR A 9 12.59 9.41 15.21
CA THR A 9 12.06 8.42 14.26
C THR A 9 10.76 8.90 13.61
N TYR A 10 9.82 9.43 14.39
CA TYR A 10 8.53 9.88 13.86
C TYR A 10 8.66 11.12 12.97
N THR A 11 9.54 12.07 13.32
CA THR A 11 9.79 13.24 12.45
C THR A 11 10.45 12.84 11.14
N GLY A 12 11.43 11.92 11.19
CA GLY A 12 12.05 11.36 9.98
C GLY A 12 11.05 10.65 9.08
N LEU A 13 10.20 9.78 9.65
CA LEU A 13 9.13 9.09 8.90
C LEU A 13 8.12 10.07 8.29
N GLY A 14 7.76 11.14 9.03
CA GLY A 14 6.87 12.18 8.52
C GLY A 14 7.46 12.90 7.32
N PHE A 15 8.74 13.28 7.38
CA PHE A 15 9.41 13.94 6.26
C PHE A 15 9.49 13.04 5.01
N ILE A 16 9.83 11.77 5.19
CA ILE A 16 9.87 10.78 4.10
C ILE A 16 8.48 10.62 3.46
N ALA A 17 7.42 10.53 4.28
CA ALA A 17 6.06 10.38 3.78
C ALA A 17 5.61 11.61 2.96
N ILE A 18 5.94 12.82 3.42
CA ILE A 18 5.63 14.07 2.70
C ILE A 18 6.41 14.13 1.39
N ALA A 19 7.71 13.83 1.41
CA ALA A 19 8.55 13.84 0.21
C ALA A 19 8.07 12.81 -0.83
N ALA A 20 7.77 11.58 -0.40
CA ALA A 20 7.23 10.54 -1.27
C ALA A 20 5.86 10.94 -1.83
N SER A 21 4.97 11.48 -1.01
CA SER A 21 3.65 11.95 -1.47
C SER A 21 3.79 13.08 -2.49
N SER A 22 4.68 14.04 -2.26
CA SER A 22 4.97 15.12 -3.21
C SER A 22 5.52 14.59 -4.53
N LEU A 23 6.42 13.62 -4.50
CA LEU A 23 6.96 12.96 -5.69
C LEU A 23 5.83 12.32 -6.52
N TYR A 24 4.98 11.49 -5.89
CA TYR A 24 3.90 10.82 -6.60
C TYR A 24 2.71 11.73 -6.93
N LEU A 25 2.54 12.88 -6.28
CA LEU A 25 1.56 13.88 -6.70
C LEU A 25 1.97 14.53 -8.02
N ASN A 26 3.23 14.94 -8.13
CA ASN A 26 3.69 15.80 -9.22
C ASN A 26 4.27 15.02 -10.42
N PHE A 27 4.75 13.79 -10.23
CA PHE A 27 5.44 13.04 -11.27
C PHE A 27 4.75 11.70 -11.54
N ASN A 28 4.23 11.53 -12.76
CA ASN A 28 3.57 10.30 -13.18
C ASN A 28 4.59 9.17 -13.44
N PRO A 29 4.51 8.02 -12.74
CA PRO A 29 5.44 6.89 -12.94
C PRO A 29 5.47 6.27 -14.33
N THR A 30 4.47 6.58 -15.16
CA THR A 30 4.39 6.13 -16.55
C THR A 30 5.20 7.03 -17.49
N GLN A 31 5.42 8.29 -17.11
CA GLN A 31 6.03 9.30 -17.99
C GLN A 31 7.53 9.51 -17.73
N PHE A 32 8.00 9.20 -16.52
CA PHE A 32 9.39 9.47 -16.13
C PHE A 32 10.19 8.19 -15.91
N SER A 33 11.36 8.11 -16.56
CA SER A 33 12.25 6.93 -16.52
C SER A 33 13.00 6.74 -15.20
N PHE A 34 13.01 7.74 -14.31
CA PHE A 34 13.64 7.60 -12.99
C PHE A 34 12.82 6.73 -12.02
N PHE A 35 11.55 6.44 -12.34
CA PHE A 35 10.77 5.47 -11.58
C PHE A 35 11.20 4.05 -11.97
N PRO A 36 11.65 3.22 -11.02
CA PRO A 36 12.15 1.90 -11.35
C PRO A 36 11.03 1.00 -11.86
N GLN A 37 11.33 0.23 -12.90
CA GLN A 37 10.49 -0.88 -13.33
C GLN A 37 10.48 -2.00 -12.29
N CYS A 38 9.45 -2.85 -12.31
CA CYS A 38 9.38 -3.99 -11.42
C CYS A 38 10.40 -5.06 -11.84
N PRO A 39 11.44 -5.35 -11.03
CA PRO A 39 12.45 -6.33 -11.39
C PRO A 39 11.85 -7.73 -11.50
N PHE A 40 10.90 -8.08 -10.63
CA PHE A 40 10.23 -9.38 -10.68
C PHE A 40 9.53 -9.62 -12.02
N HIS A 41 8.77 -8.62 -12.49
CA HIS A 41 8.09 -8.71 -13.78
C HIS A 41 9.09 -8.72 -14.93
N TYR A 42 10.14 -7.91 -14.86
CA TYR A 42 11.21 -7.88 -15.87
C TYR A 42 11.85 -9.26 -16.07
N PHE A 43 12.14 -9.99 -14.98
CA PHE A 43 12.81 -11.29 -15.07
C PHE A 43 11.87 -12.48 -15.32
N THR A 44 10.62 -12.42 -14.85
CA THR A 44 9.70 -13.58 -14.88
C THR A 44 8.56 -13.44 -15.87
N GLY A 45 8.28 -12.24 -16.36
CA GLY A 45 7.05 -11.91 -17.09
C GLY A 45 5.78 -11.93 -16.23
N LEU A 46 5.85 -12.38 -14.97
CA LEU A 46 4.70 -12.48 -14.07
C LEU A 46 4.50 -11.17 -13.30
N HIS A 47 3.25 -10.85 -12.97
CA HIS A 47 2.91 -9.70 -12.13
C HIS A 47 2.98 -10.10 -10.65
N CYS A 48 3.89 -9.50 -9.88
CA CYS A 48 3.91 -9.65 -8.42
C CYS A 48 2.77 -8.85 -7.77
N PRO A 49 2.42 -9.06 -6.49
CA PRO A 49 1.33 -8.33 -5.84
C PRO A 49 1.50 -6.80 -5.82
N GLY A 50 2.75 -6.32 -5.91
CA GLY A 50 3.09 -4.90 -5.92
C GLY A 50 3.18 -4.26 -7.31
N CYS A 51 3.04 -5.02 -8.40
CA CYS A 51 3.04 -4.43 -9.75
C CYS A 51 1.87 -3.44 -9.88
N GLY A 52 2.16 -2.26 -10.43
CA GLY A 52 1.19 -1.16 -10.60
C GLY A 52 1.05 -0.22 -9.41
N THR A 53 1.61 -0.52 -8.23
CA THR A 53 1.40 0.30 -7.02
C THR A 53 1.87 1.75 -7.16
N GLN A 54 2.97 2.01 -7.88
CA GLN A 54 3.45 3.38 -8.11
C GLN A 54 2.40 4.21 -8.86
N ARG A 55 1.84 3.66 -9.94
CA ARG A 55 0.78 4.30 -10.73
C ARG A 55 -0.51 4.42 -9.91
N ALA A 56 -0.85 3.38 -9.14
CA ALA A 56 -1.99 3.41 -8.24
C ALA A 56 -1.90 4.54 -7.21
N ILE A 57 -0.73 4.74 -6.59
CA ILE A 57 -0.49 5.83 -5.63
C ILE A 57 -0.62 7.19 -6.32
N HIS A 58 0.00 7.38 -7.48
CA HIS A 58 -0.10 8.62 -8.25
C HIS A 58 -1.56 8.97 -8.55
N ASP A 59 -2.33 8.01 -9.07
CA ASP A 59 -3.72 8.22 -9.44
C ASP A 59 -4.62 8.50 -8.22
N VAL A 60 -4.48 7.72 -7.15
CA VAL A 60 -5.26 7.93 -5.91
C VAL A 60 -4.95 9.30 -5.31
N LEU A 61 -3.67 9.71 -5.28
CA LEU A 61 -3.28 11.02 -4.77
C LEU A 61 -3.82 12.17 -5.63
N ASN A 62 -3.98 11.97 -6.94
CA ASN A 62 -4.58 12.93 -7.86
C ASN A 62 -6.12 12.83 -7.96
N GLY A 63 -6.76 12.01 -7.13
CA GLY A 63 -8.23 11.85 -7.10
C GLY A 63 -8.80 10.90 -8.16
N ASN A 64 -7.95 10.29 -8.98
CA ASN A 64 -8.33 9.33 -10.02
C ASN A 64 -8.52 7.92 -9.44
N ILE A 65 -9.48 7.75 -8.52
CA ILE A 65 -9.63 6.54 -7.72
C ILE A 65 -9.80 5.29 -8.60
N ILE A 66 -10.68 5.33 -9.62
CA ILE A 66 -10.95 4.18 -10.49
C ILE A 66 -9.69 3.72 -11.22
N SER A 67 -8.94 4.66 -11.80
CA SER A 67 -7.66 4.38 -12.45
C SER A 67 -6.65 3.78 -11.48
N GLY A 68 -6.60 4.30 -10.25
CA GLY A 68 -5.74 3.74 -9.20
C GLY A 68 -6.09 2.30 -8.83
N LEU A 69 -7.38 1.95 -8.79
CA LEU A 69 -7.83 0.58 -8.53
C LEU A 69 -7.49 -0.37 -9.68
N GLN A 70 -7.60 0.10 -10.92
CA GLN A 70 -7.21 -0.66 -12.10
C GLN A 70 -5.71 -0.97 -12.10
N HIS A 71 -4.89 -0.02 -11.64
CA HIS A 71 -3.45 -0.24 -11.51
C HIS A 71 -3.08 -1.24 -10.39
N ASN A 72 -3.72 -1.15 -9.22
CA ASN A 72 -3.54 -2.16 -8.18
C ASN A 72 -4.64 -2.10 -7.13
N ILE A 73 -5.59 -3.04 -7.16
CA ILE A 73 -6.70 -3.08 -6.20
C ILE A 73 -6.24 -3.30 -4.75
N LEU A 74 -5.05 -3.86 -4.50
CA LEU A 74 -4.49 -3.96 -3.15
C LEU A 74 -4.22 -2.60 -2.49
N ILE A 75 -4.23 -1.50 -3.25
CA ILE A 75 -4.17 -0.14 -2.69
C ILE A 75 -5.31 0.09 -1.69
N VAL A 76 -6.50 -0.49 -1.92
CA VAL A 76 -7.65 -0.41 -1.01
C VAL A 76 -7.31 -1.06 0.33
N LEU A 77 -6.73 -2.27 0.29
CA LEU A 77 -6.34 -2.98 1.50
C LEU A 77 -5.28 -2.20 2.29
N ALA A 78 -4.30 -1.61 1.59
CA ALA A 78 -3.29 -0.76 2.21
C ALA A 78 -3.92 0.47 2.89
N ILE A 79 -4.81 1.18 2.21
CA ILE A 79 -5.53 2.35 2.78
C ILE A 79 -6.35 1.93 4.00
N LEU A 80 -7.11 0.83 3.93
CA LEU A 80 -7.91 0.35 5.05
C LEU A 80 -7.06 0.02 6.28
N VAL A 81 -5.94 -0.70 6.09
CA VAL A 81 -5.03 -1.06 7.18
C VAL A 81 -4.38 0.19 7.80
N LEU A 82 -3.91 1.13 6.97
CA LEU A 82 -3.27 2.36 7.44
C LEU A 82 -4.27 3.27 8.18
N THR A 83 -5.45 3.49 7.61
CA THR A 83 -6.51 4.29 8.24
C THR A 83 -6.99 3.66 9.54
N TYR A 84 -7.19 2.35 9.57
CA TYR A 84 -7.55 1.64 10.79
C TYR A 84 -6.47 1.77 11.88
N ASN A 85 -5.20 1.58 11.51
CA ASN A 85 -4.11 1.71 12.47
C ASN A 85 -3.99 3.15 13.00
N GLY A 86 -4.09 4.15 12.13
CA GLY A 86 -4.11 5.56 12.52
C GLY A 86 -5.26 5.89 13.46
N PHE A 87 -6.46 5.38 13.19
CA PHE A 87 -7.62 5.50 14.07
C PHE A 87 -7.38 4.87 15.44
N ILE A 88 -6.82 3.65 15.50
CA ILE A 88 -6.50 2.98 16.77
C ILE A 88 -5.42 3.74 17.56
N MET A 89 -4.41 4.28 16.87
CA MET A 89 -3.37 5.11 17.49
C MET A 89 -3.97 6.37 18.11
N LEU A 90 -4.83 7.07 17.37
CA LEU A 90 -5.54 8.27 17.84
C LEU A 90 -6.43 7.93 19.05
N ARG A 91 -7.21 6.85 18.95
CA ARG A 91 -8.07 6.38 20.03
C ARG A 91 -7.28 6.05 21.29
N LYS A 92 -6.14 5.37 21.17
CA LYS A 92 -5.26 5.04 22.31
C LYS A 92 -4.68 6.30 22.97
N HIS A 93 -4.45 7.37 22.21
CA HIS A 93 -3.96 8.64 22.73
C HIS A 93 -5.00 9.33 23.61
N TYR A 94 -6.27 9.38 23.17
CA TYR A 94 -7.36 10.02 23.93
C TYR A 94 -8.00 9.11 24.99
N TYR A 95 -8.05 7.80 24.74
CA TYR A 95 -8.68 6.79 25.59
C TYR A 95 -7.71 5.62 25.83
N PRO A 96 -6.76 5.76 26.78
CA PRO A 96 -5.72 4.76 27.02
C PRO A 96 -6.22 3.42 27.60
N GLN A 97 -7.50 3.33 27.96
CA GLN A 97 -8.16 2.10 28.39
C GLN A 97 -8.14 1.04 27.27
N LYS A 98 -8.01 -0.26 27.62
CA LYS A 98 -7.81 -1.43 26.74
C LYS A 98 -8.41 -1.32 25.33
N THR A 99 -7.67 -0.75 24.39
CA THR A 99 -8.03 -0.78 22.97
C THR A 99 -7.60 -2.13 22.38
N LYS A 100 -8.58 -2.96 22.00
CA LYS A 100 -8.30 -4.18 21.23
C LYS A 100 -7.95 -3.76 19.80
N ASN A 101 -6.78 -4.19 19.32
CA ASN A 101 -6.34 -3.93 17.95
C ASN A 101 -6.52 -5.21 17.12
N LEU A 102 -7.38 -5.15 16.09
CA LEU A 102 -7.64 -6.26 15.18
C LEU A 102 -6.37 -6.69 14.43
N LEU A 103 -5.46 -5.77 14.09
CA LEU A 103 -4.21 -6.09 13.41
C LEU A 103 -3.28 -6.98 14.25
N TYR A 104 -3.44 -6.98 15.58
CA TYR A 104 -2.67 -7.84 16.49
C TYR A 104 -3.36 -9.17 16.79
N HIS A 105 -4.55 -9.42 16.22
CA HIS A 105 -5.19 -10.72 16.34
C HIS A 105 -4.40 -11.77 15.54
N LYS A 106 -4.18 -12.96 16.12
CA LYS A 106 -3.38 -14.04 15.52
C LYS A 106 -3.83 -14.47 14.11
N ALA A 107 -5.11 -14.31 13.80
CA ALA A 107 -5.66 -14.66 12.49
C ALA A 107 -5.38 -13.60 11.42
N THR A 108 -5.19 -12.33 11.80
CA THR A 108 -5.03 -11.22 10.86
C THR A 108 -3.84 -11.37 9.91
N PRO A 109 -2.63 -11.71 10.36
CA PRO A 109 -1.52 -11.93 9.43
C PRO A 109 -1.79 -13.11 8.48
N MET A 110 -2.45 -14.18 8.94
CA MET A 110 -2.83 -15.30 8.08
C MET A 110 -3.85 -14.86 7.01
N ILE A 111 -4.89 -14.11 7.40
CA ILE A 111 -5.90 -13.59 6.46
C ILE A 111 -5.26 -12.69 5.40
N LEU A 112 -4.38 -11.76 5.82
CA LEU A 112 -3.66 -10.88 4.89
C LEU A 112 -2.76 -11.69 3.95
N PHE A 113 -2.02 -12.66 4.48
CA PHE A 113 -1.17 -13.54 3.69
C PHE A 113 -1.96 -14.29 2.61
N PHE A 114 -3.02 -15.00 3.00
CA PHE A 114 -3.85 -15.72 2.03
C PHE A 114 -4.52 -14.78 1.03
N THR A 115 -5.03 -13.63 1.46
CA THR A 115 -5.58 -12.61 0.56
C THR A 115 -4.57 -12.18 -0.50
N ILE A 116 -3.33 -11.89 -0.09
CA ILE A 116 -2.25 -11.48 -1.01
C ILE A 116 -1.87 -12.62 -1.96
N ILE A 117 -1.79 -13.86 -1.47
CA ILE A 117 -1.49 -15.04 -2.31
C ILE A 117 -2.59 -15.30 -3.33
N PHE A 118 -3.87 -15.28 -2.94
CA PHE A 118 -4.98 -15.47 -3.87
C PHE A 118 -5.03 -14.37 -4.91
N TYR A 119 -4.79 -13.11 -4.51
CA TYR A 119 -4.66 -12.01 -5.45
C TYR A 119 -3.48 -12.20 -6.42
N TRP A 120 -2.32 -12.64 -5.91
CA TRP A 120 -1.13 -12.88 -6.72
C TRP A 120 -1.36 -13.96 -7.79
N ILE A 121 -1.98 -15.07 -7.40
CA ILE A 121 -2.33 -16.14 -8.32
C ILE A 121 -3.34 -15.61 -9.33
N GLY A 122 -4.43 -15.01 -8.85
CA GLY A 122 -5.50 -14.46 -9.68
C GLY A 122 -4.97 -13.51 -10.76
N ARG A 123 -4.10 -12.56 -10.41
CA ARG A 123 -3.62 -11.56 -11.38
C ARG A 123 -2.71 -12.08 -12.49
N ASN A 124 -2.27 -13.33 -12.43
CA ASN A 124 -1.45 -13.96 -13.47
C ASN A 124 -2.26 -14.93 -14.35
N ILE A 125 -3.59 -14.94 -14.17
CA ILE A 125 -4.49 -15.81 -14.92
C ILE A 125 -4.99 -15.09 -16.18
N PRO A 126 -4.79 -15.65 -17.40
CA PRO A 126 -5.14 -14.99 -18.66
C PRO A 126 -6.59 -15.28 -19.10
N PHE A 127 -7.55 -15.29 -18.16
CA PHE A 127 -8.97 -15.46 -18.48
C PHE A 127 -9.85 -14.51 -17.67
N GLU A 128 -10.97 -14.08 -18.26
CA GLU A 128 -11.95 -13.21 -17.61
C GLU A 128 -12.59 -13.90 -16.40
N PRO A 129 -12.70 -13.27 -15.22
CA PRO A 129 -12.52 -11.83 -14.93
C PRO A 129 -11.13 -11.46 -14.37
N PHE A 130 -10.15 -12.35 -14.41
CA PHE A 130 -8.86 -12.14 -13.74
C PHE A 130 -7.91 -11.19 -14.46
N THR A 131 -8.14 -10.97 -15.76
CA THR A 131 -7.46 -9.97 -16.59
C THR A 131 -7.53 -8.57 -15.99
N PHE A 132 -8.64 -8.20 -15.32
CA PHE A 132 -8.80 -6.93 -14.62
C PHE A 132 -7.85 -6.71 -13.43
N LEU A 133 -7.19 -7.76 -12.93
CA LEU A 133 -6.24 -7.67 -11.82
C LEU A 133 -4.80 -7.42 -12.31
N ALA A 134 -4.55 -7.56 -13.61
CA ALA A 134 -3.27 -7.19 -14.21
C ALA A 134 -3.19 -5.66 -14.37
N PRO A 135 -2.00 -5.06 -14.16
CA PRO A 135 -1.83 -3.60 -14.07
C PRO A 135 -1.42 -2.92 -15.39
#